data_AF-A0A4U0WFT2-F1
#
_entry.id   AF-A0A4U0WFT2-F1
#
_cell.length_a   1.000
_cell.length_b   1.000
_cell.length_c   1.000
_cell.angle_alpha   90.00
_cell.angle_beta   90.00
_cell.angle_gamma   90.00
#
_symmetry.space_group_name_H-M   'P 1'
#
loop_
_entity.id
_entity.type
_entity.pdbx_description
1 polymer ?
#
loop_
_entity_poly.entity_id
_entity_poly.type
_entity_poly.pdbx_seq_one_letter_code
_entity_poly.pdbx_strand_id
1 'polypeptide(L)'
;YDGDVQSDIVAQGFGSLGLMTSVLITPDGKTFEAEAAHGTVTRHFREHQKGNPTSTNPIASIFAWTRGLVKRGELDGTPEVVAFAESLEKACVDVVNEQGIMTKDLALACGKKGKDDYVTTGEYMDAVERRMKTVLREKL
;
A
#
# COMPACT_ATOMS: atom_id res chain seq x y z
N TYR A 1 10.73 -14.87 -15.75
CA TYR A 1 12.11 -14.67 -15.26
C TYR A 1 12.48 -13.20 -15.39
N ASP A 2 12.63 -12.65 -16.59
CA ASP A 2 13.02 -11.24 -16.75
C ASP A 2 12.06 -10.27 -16.04
N GLY A 3 10.74 -10.46 -16.18
CA GLY A 3 9.74 -9.61 -15.53
C GLY A 3 9.86 -9.54 -14.01
N ASP A 4 10.23 -10.65 -13.36
CA ASP A 4 10.37 -10.78 -11.90
C ASP A 4 11.61 -10.01 -11.39
N VAL A 5 12.73 -10.13 -12.10
CA VAL A 5 13.95 -9.38 -11.75
C VAL A 5 13.80 -7.88 -12.05
N GLN A 6 13.19 -7.55 -13.19
CA GLN A 6 13.06 -6.16 -13.62
C GLN A 6 12.01 -5.40 -12.81
N SER A 7 10.95 -6.05 -12.30
CA SER A 7 9.97 -5.40 -11.43
C SER A 7 10.61 -4.84 -10.16
N ASP A 8 11.51 -5.60 -9.53
CA ASP A 8 12.22 -5.14 -8.32
C ASP A 8 13.15 -3.95 -8.63
N ILE A 9 13.84 -3.97 -9.78
CA ILE A 9 14.70 -2.87 -10.21
C ILE A 9 13.88 -1.59 -10.41
N VAL A 10 12.73 -1.69 -11.08
CA VAL A 10 11.83 -0.56 -11.30
C VAL A 10 11.28 -0.07 -9.96
N ALA A 11 10.72 -0.94 -9.13
CA ALA A 11 10.14 -0.55 -7.84
C ALA A 11 11.16 0.15 -6.93
N GLN A 12 12.38 -0.38 -6.85
CA GLN A 12 13.44 0.23 -6.06
C GLN A 12 13.90 1.58 -6.64
N GLY A 13 13.93 1.73 -7.97
CA GLY A 13 14.23 2.99 -8.66
C GLY A 13 13.18 4.08 -8.42
N PHE A 14 11.91 3.71 -8.23
CA PHE A 14 10.82 4.63 -7.90
C PHE A 14 10.71 4.96 -6.40
N GLY A 15 11.50 4.31 -5.54
CA GLY A 15 11.73 4.73 -4.15
C GLY A 15 11.75 3.59 -3.13
N SER A 16 10.81 2.66 -3.22
CA SER A 16 10.71 1.50 -2.32
C SER A 16 10.00 0.35 -3.01
N LEU A 17 10.42 -0.88 -2.73
CA LEU A 17 9.71 -2.10 -3.17
C LEU A 17 8.24 -2.12 -2.71
N GLY A 18 7.91 -1.40 -1.63
CA GLY A 18 6.55 -1.25 -1.12
C GLY A 18 5.63 -0.32 -1.94
N LEU A 19 6.15 0.31 -3.01
CA LEU A 19 5.42 1.25 -3.88
C LEU A 19 5.09 0.64 -5.25
N MET A 20 4.83 -0.66 -5.30
CA MET A 20 4.44 -1.36 -6.53
C MET A 20 3.18 -2.22 -6.29
N THR A 21 2.36 -2.34 -7.33
CA THR A 21 1.21 -3.25 -7.38
C THR A 21 1.46 -4.39 -8.36
N SER A 22 1.04 -5.60 -8.02
CA SER A 22 1.02 -6.76 -8.93
C SER A 22 -0.43 -7.20 -9.16
N VAL A 23 -0.82 -7.29 -10.43
CA VAL A 23 -2.16 -7.73 -10.83
C VAL A 23 -2.04 -8.66 -12.04
N LEU A 24 -2.47 -9.91 -11.88
CA LEU A 24 -2.60 -10.89 -12.95
C LEU A 24 -4.01 -10.80 -13.56
N ILE A 25 -4.08 -10.87 -14.90
CA ILE A 25 -5.32 -10.75 -15.67
C ILE A 25 -5.37 -11.88 -16.70
N THR A 26 -6.51 -12.56 -16.83
CA THR A 26 -6.72 -13.56 -17.89
C THR A 26 -7.01 -12.90 -19.25
N PRO A 27 -6.69 -13.54 -20.38
CA PRO A 27 -6.89 -12.96 -21.71
C PRO A 27 -8.33 -12.59 -22.05
N ASP A 28 -9.31 -13.23 -21.42
CA ASP A 28 -10.73 -12.93 -21.59
C ASP A 28 -11.19 -11.69 -20.81
N GLY A 29 -10.33 -11.12 -19.97
CA GLY A 29 -10.60 -9.94 -19.15
C GLY A 29 -11.59 -10.19 -18.01
N LYS A 30 -11.86 -11.45 -17.64
CA LYS A 30 -12.89 -11.80 -16.64
C LYS A 30 -12.32 -12.21 -15.29
N THR A 31 -11.09 -12.70 -15.25
CA THR A 31 -10.45 -13.17 -14.01
C THR A 31 -9.25 -12.30 -13.69
N PHE A 32 -9.19 -11.89 -12.43
CA PHE A 32 -8.16 -11.01 -11.89
C PHE A 32 -7.63 -11.61 -10.58
N GLU A 33 -6.32 -11.52 -10.38
CA GLU A 33 -5.67 -11.82 -9.11
C GLU A 33 -4.78 -10.62 -8.76
N ALA A 34 -4.95 -10.09 -7.55
CA ALA A 34 -4.25 -8.89 -7.09
C ALA A 34 -3.49 -9.23 -5.81
N GLU A 35 -2.16 -9.05 -5.85
CA GLU A 35 -1.26 -9.43 -4.78
C GLU A 35 -0.35 -8.26 -4.38
N ALA A 36 0.22 -8.36 -3.18
CA ALA A 36 1.26 -7.43 -2.75
C ALA A 36 2.56 -7.77 -3.48
N ALA A 37 3.16 -6.79 -4.15
CA ALA A 37 4.36 -7.00 -4.97
C ALA A 37 5.61 -7.35 -4.15
N HIS A 38 5.60 -7.15 -2.83
CA HIS A 38 6.72 -7.52 -1.97
C HIS A 38 6.39 -8.73 -1.08
N GLY A 39 7.40 -9.57 -0.85
CA GLY A 39 7.29 -10.68 0.08
C GLY A 39 7.21 -10.26 1.56
N THR A 40 6.91 -11.25 2.41
CA THR A 40 6.91 -11.07 3.86
C THR A 40 8.31 -10.73 4.38
N VAL A 41 8.42 -9.66 5.18
CA VAL A 41 9.67 -9.28 5.83
C VAL A 41 9.86 -10.11 7.11
N THR A 42 10.49 -11.28 7.00
CA THR A 42 10.70 -12.21 8.12
C THR A 42 11.36 -11.54 9.34
N ARG A 43 12.30 -10.61 9.10
CA ARG A 43 12.94 -9.83 10.17
C ARG A 43 11.92 -9.07 11.02
N HIS A 44 10.98 -8.36 10.38
CA HIS A 44 9.96 -7.58 11.09
C HIS A 44 8.99 -8.52 11.82
N PHE A 45 8.64 -9.66 11.22
CA PHE A 45 7.81 -10.66 11.87
C PHE A 45 8.44 -11.19 13.17
N ARG A 46 9.75 -11.48 13.20
CA ARG A 46 10.44 -11.93 14.42
C ARG A 46 10.47 -10.87 15.51
N GLU A 47 10.56 -9.59 15.17
CA GLU A 47 10.47 -8.49 16.14
C GLU A 47 9.06 -8.35 16.71
N HIS A 48 8.04 -8.46 15.85
CA HIS A 48 6.65 -8.48 16.30
C HIS A 48 6.37 -9.64 17.27
N GLN A 49 6.90 -10.85 17.03
CA GLN A 49 6.76 -12.00 17.93
C GLN A 49 7.36 -11.75 19.33
N LYS A 50 8.35 -10.86 19.44
CA LYS A 50 8.97 -10.46 20.72
C LYS A 50 8.19 -9.33 21.43
N GLY A 51 7.13 -8.80 20.81
CA GLY A 51 6.40 -7.63 21.30
C GLY A 51 7.06 -6.28 20.95
N ASN A 52 8.08 -6.27 20.07
CA ASN A 52 8.75 -5.04 19.68
C ASN A 52 7.94 -4.30 18.60
N PRO A 53 7.91 -2.95 18.62
CA PRO A 53 7.28 -2.17 17.56
C PRO A 53 7.99 -2.37 16.22
N THR A 54 7.22 -2.42 15.14
CA THR A 54 7.72 -2.56 13.77
C THR A 54 7.22 -1.41 12.89
N SER A 55 7.93 -1.14 11.80
CA SER A 55 7.58 -0.13 10.80
C SER A 55 7.72 -0.75 9.41
N THR A 56 6.85 -1.72 9.14
CA THR A 56 6.70 -2.33 7.81
C THR A 56 5.73 -1.47 7.02
N ASN A 57 6.06 -1.15 5.78
CA ASN A 57 5.16 -0.42 4.89
C ASN A 57 3.96 -1.29 4.50
N PRO A 58 2.71 -0.90 4.83
CA PRO A 58 1.53 -1.68 4.46
C PRO A 58 0.92 -1.25 3.11
N ILE A 59 1.47 -0.25 2.41
CA ILE A 59 0.87 0.34 1.20
C ILE A 59 0.63 -0.71 0.12
N ALA A 60 1.62 -1.54 -0.22
CA ALA A 60 1.44 -2.58 -1.23
C ALA A 60 0.33 -3.58 -0.87
N SER A 61 0.22 -3.96 0.41
CA SER A 61 -0.86 -4.85 0.88
C SER A 61 -2.23 -4.17 0.84
N ILE A 62 -2.31 -2.88 1.15
CA ILE A 62 -3.54 -2.10 1.00
C ILE A 62 -3.93 -2.03 -0.48
N PHE A 63 -2.96 -1.77 -1.36
CA PHE A 63 -3.21 -1.66 -2.79
C PHE A 63 -3.59 -3.02 -3.42
N ALA A 64 -3.09 -4.15 -2.91
CA ALA A 64 -3.55 -5.46 -3.34
C ALA A 64 -5.06 -5.63 -3.10
N TRP A 65 -5.56 -5.24 -1.92
CA TRP A 65 -6.98 -5.23 -1.61
C TRP A 65 -7.77 -4.27 -2.50
N THR A 66 -7.34 -3.02 -2.61
CA THR A 66 -8.10 -2.01 -3.37
C THR A 66 -8.14 -2.34 -4.85
N ARG A 67 -7.06 -2.84 -5.45
CA ARG A 67 -7.06 -3.30 -6.85
C ARG A 67 -8.04 -4.44 -7.08
N GLY A 68 -8.10 -5.41 -6.18
CA GLY A 68 -9.11 -6.47 -6.22
C GLY A 68 -10.54 -5.93 -6.11
N LEU A 69 -10.79 -5.00 -5.18
CA LEU A 69 -12.10 -4.39 -4.98
C LEU A 69 -12.55 -3.53 -6.17
N VAL A 70 -11.65 -2.74 -6.77
CA VAL A 70 -11.93 -1.96 -7.99
C VAL A 70 -12.40 -2.90 -9.10
N LYS A 71 -11.68 -4.00 -9.35
CA LYS A 71 -12.08 -4.98 -10.37
C LYS A 71 -13.39 -5.70 -10.06
N ARG A 72 -13.64 -6.03 -8.79
CA ARG A 72 -14.93 -6.59 -8.39
C ARG A 72 -16.07 -5.60 -8.63
N GLY A 73 -15.90 -4.34 -8.23
CA GLY A 73 -16.88 -3.28 -8.43
C GLY A 73 -17.16 -2.97 -9.90
N GLU A 74 -16.14 -2.98 -10.76
CA GLU A 74 -16.30 -2.86 -12.22
C GLU A 74 -17.13 -4.01 -12.80
N LEU A 75 -16.82 -5.26 -12.43
CA LEU A 75 -17.53 -6.45 -12.92
C LEU A 75 -18.98 -6.54 -12.44
N ASP A 76 -19.27 -6.05 -11.24
CA ASP A 76 -20.61 -6.06 -10.64
C ASP A 76 -21.43 -4.81 -10.94
N GLY A 77 -20.84 -3.78 -11.59
CA GLY A 77 -21.49 -2.49 -11.79
C GLY A 77 -21.83 -1.78 -10.48
N THR A 78 -20.96 -1.91 -9.47
CA THR A 78 -21.15 -1.35 -8.11
C THR A 78 -20.18 -0.17 -7.88
N PRO A 79 -20.52 1.05 -8.34
CA PRO A 79 -19.62 2.21 -8.29
C PRO A 79 -19.22 2.62 -6.88
N GLU A 80 -20.03 2.32 -5.86
CA GLU A 80 -19.74 2.63 -4.45
C GLU A 80 -18.53 1.84 -3.93
N VAL A 81 -18.37 0.59 -4.38
CA VAL A 81 -17.20 -0.24 -4.04
C VAL A 81 -15.93 0.31 -4.68
N VAL A 82 -16.04 0.76 -5.94
CA VAL A 82 -14.93 1.42 -6.64
C VAL A 82 -14.55 2.72 -5.92
N ALA A 83 -15.55 3.54 -5.56
CA ALA A 83 -15.33 4.79 -4.85
C ALA A 83 -14.66 4.56 -3.48
N PHE A 84 -15.06 3.53 -2.73
CA PHE A 84 -14.42 3.11 -1.48
C PHE A 84 -12.94 2.76 -1.70
N ALA A 85 -12.65 1.89 -2.66
CA ALA A 85 -11.29 1.40 -2.91
C ALA A 85 -10.34 2.54 -3.34
N GLU A 86 -10.78 3.38 -4.27
CA GLU A 86 -10.00 4.53 -4.73
C GLU A 86 -9.82 5.59 -3.63
N SER A 87 -10.80 5.74 -2.72
CA SER A 87 -10.65 6.65 -1.57
C SER A 87 -9.59 6.15 -0.58
N LEU A 88 -9.48 4.83 -0.41
CA LEU A 88 -8.45 4.21 0.41
C LEU A 88 -7.05 4.35 -0.22
N GLU A 89 -6.92 4.16 -1.55
CA GLU A 89 -5.66 4.43 -2.27
C GLU A 89 -5.24 5.89 -2.12
N LYS A 90 -6.17 6.82 -2.33
CA LYS A 90 -5.91 8.25 -2.15
C LYS A 90 -5.48 8.56 -0.72
N ALA A 91 -6.13 7.98 0.29
CA ALA A 91 -5.77 8.20 1.68
C ALA A 91 -4.31 7.78 1.99
N CYS A 92 -3.85 6.64 1.47
CA CYS A 92 -2.45 6.22 1.60
C CYS A 92 -1.49 7.27 1.02
N VAL A 93 -1.77 7.76 -0.20
CA VAL A 93 -0.92 8.76 -0.87
C VAL A 93 -0.92 10.08 -0.09
N ASP A 94 -2.09 10.55 0.33
CA ASP A 94 -2.23 11.83 1.05
C ASP A 94 -1.54 11.78 2.43
N VAL A 95 -1.61 10.66 3.15
CA VAL A 95 -0.95 10.49 4.46
C VAL A 95 0.57 10.64 4.32
N VAL A 96 1.16 10.11 3.24
CA VAL A 96 2.59 10.28 2.97
C VAL A 96 2.91 11.67 2.44
N ASN A 97 2.23 12.12 1.40
CA ASN A 97 2.60 13.32 0.64
C ASN A 97 2.13 14.63 1.28
N GLU A 98 0.94 14.65 1.87
CA GLU A 98 0.35 15.85 2.45
C GLU A 98 0.63 15.95 3.96
N GLN A 99 0.59 14.83 4.68
CA GLN A 99 0.77 14.81 6.14
C GLN A 99 2.21 14.48 6.57
N GLY A 100 3.04 13.97 5.65
CA GLY A 100 4.41 13.57 5.96
C GLY A 100 4.51 12.35 6.90
N ILE A 101 3.41 11.62 7.10
CA ILE A 101 3.36 10.45 7.96
C ILE A 101 3.72 9.23 7.11
N MET A 102 4.82 8.58 7.42
CA MET A 102 5.36 7.50 6.61
C MET A 102 6.09 6.45 7.43
N THR A 103 6.22 5.25 6.89
CA THR A 103 7.00 4.17 7.49
C THR A 103 8.49 4.33 7.23
N LYS A 104 9.29 3.55 7.96
CA LYS A 104 10.75 3.68 8.02
C LYS A 104 11.42 3.58 6.66
N ASP A 105 10.96 2.71 5.78
CA ASP A 105 11.49 2.54 4.43
C ASP A 105 11.37 3.83 3.59
N LEU A 106 10.20 4.47 3.62
CA LEU A 106 9.94 5.72 2.90
C LEU A 106 10.73 6.89 3.50
N ALA A 107 10.79 6.98 4.84
CA ALA A 107 11.60 8.00 5.49
C ALA A 107 13.08 7.90 5.09
N LEU A 108 13.63 6.68 5.06
CA LEU A 108 15.00 6.42 4.61
C LEU A 108 15.19 6.77 3.12
N ALA A 109 14.21 6.48 2.26
CA ALA A 109 14.22 6.87 0.85
C ALA A 109 14.23 8.40 0.67
N CYS A 110 13.60 9.15 1.58
CA CYS A 110 13.66 10.61 1.63
C CYS A 110 14.94 11.17 2.28
N GLY A 111 15.93 10.32 2.63
CA GLY A 111 17.17 10.74 3.29
C GLY A 111 17.01 11.10 4.78
N LYS A 112 15.85 10.84 5.37
CA LYS A 112 15.56 11.06 6.79
C LYS A 112 16.02 9.87 7.63
N LYS A 113 16.64 10.13 8.79
CA LYS A 113 17.31 9.09 9.61
C LYS A 113 16.95 9.14 11.09
N GLY A 114 16.29 10.19 11.53
CA GLY A 114 15.81 10.34 12.89
C GLY A 114 14.74 9.29 13.21
N LYS A 115 14.69 8.90 14.47
CA LYS A 115 13.64 7.99 14.96
C LYS A 115 12.25 8.63 14.87
N ASP A 116 12.20 9.96 14.94
CA ASP A 116 10.97 10.76 14.87
C ASP A 116 10.55 11.07 13.42
N ASP A 117 11.32 10.61 12.42
CA ASP A 117 11.03 10.82 10.99
C ASP A 117 10.07 9.79 10.40
N TYR A 118 9.72 8.74 11.15
CA TYR A 118 8.82 7.68 10.72
C TYR A 118 7.95 7.16 11.86
N VAL A 119 6.83 6.54 11.51
CA VAL A 119 5.90 5.94 12.46
C VAL A 119 5.92 4.41 12.39
N THR A 120 5.34 3.75 13.39
CA THR A 120 5.10 2.30 13.37
C THR A 120 4.03 1.92 12.34
N THR A 121 3.97 0.63 11.99
CA THR A 121 2.98 0.09 11.05
C THR A 121 1.54 0.43 11.49
N GLY A 122 1.24 0.30 12.78
CA GLY A 122 -0.09 0.59 13.33
C GLY A 122 -0.44 2.08 13.27
N GLU A 123 0.47 2.96 13.68
CA GLU A 123 0.26 4.40 13.62
C GLU A 123 0.03 4.91 12.19
N TYR A 124 0.72 4.34 11.20
CA TYR A 124 0.48 4.63 9.79
C TYR A 124 -0.93 4.18 9.36
N MET A 125 -1.34 2.96 9.73
CA MET A 125 -2.68 2.46 9.43
C MET A 125 -3.78 3.32 10.04
N ASP A 126 -3.60 3.77 11.29
CA ASP A 126 -4.55 4.66 11.96
C ASP A 126 -4.64 6.03 11.25
N ALA A 127 -3.52 6.54 10.73
CA ALA A 127 -3.51 7.77 9.94
C ALA A 127 -4.26 7.61 8.61
N VAL A 128 -4.06 6.47 7.93
CA VAL A 128 -4.81 6.12 6.70
C VAL A 128 -6.30 6.01 6.99
N GLU A 129 -6.71 5.33 8.07
CA GLU A 129 -8.12 5.22 8.45
C GLU A 129 -8.77 6.60 8.65
N ARG A 130 -8.09 7.48 9.40
CA ARG A 130 -8.58 8.86 9.63
C ARG A 130 -8.73 9.64 8.33
N ARG A 131 -7.74 9.57 7.45
CA ARG A 131 -7.78 10.29 6.16
C ARG A 131 -8.85 9.72 5.23
N MET A 132 -8.98 8.40 5.19
CA MET A 132 -9.94 7.71 4.32
C MET A 132 -11.38 8.10 4.63
N LYS A 133 -11.76 8.27 5.90
CA LYS A 133 -13.10 8.76 6.28
C LYS A 133 -13.42 10.14 5.71
N THR A 134 -12.43 11.04 5.62
CA THR A 134 -12.62 12.35 5.01
C THR A 134 -12.73 12.25 3.49
N VAL A 135 -11.79 11.54 2.85
CA VAL A 135 -11.77 11.38 1.38
C VAL A 135 -13.04 10.72 0.86
N LEU A 136 -13.52 9.67 1.54
CA LEU A 136 -14.73 8.96 1.13
C LEU A 136 -15.98 9.86 1.21
N ARG A 137 -16.08 10.70 2.26
CA ARG A 137 -17.20 11.65 2.44
C ARG A 137 -17.23 12.75 1.39
N GLU A 138 -16.10 13.08 0.79
CA GLU A 138 -16.03 14.05 -0.30
C GLU A 138 -16.42 13.45 -1.65
N LYS A 139 -16.40 12.12 -1.76
CA LYS A 139 -16.60 11.38 -3.01
C LYS A 139 -18.02 10.81 -3.17
N LEU A 140 -18.75 10.63 -2.08
CA LEU A 140 -20.14 10.17 -2.02
C LEU A 140 -21.07 11.35 -1.66
#